data_AF-A0A397E2W3-F1
#
_entry.id   AF-A0A397E2W3-F1
#
_cell.length_a   1.000
_cell.length_b   1.000
_cell.length_c   1.000
_cell.angle_alpha   90.00
_cell.angle_beta   90.00
_cell.angle_gamma   90.00
#
_symmetry.space_group_name_H-M   'P 1'
#
loop_
_entity.id
_entity.type
_entity.pdbx_description
1 polymer ?
#
loop_
_entity_poly.entity_id
_entity_poly.type
_entity_poly.pdbx_seq_one_letter_code
_entity_poly.pdbx_strand_id
1 'polypeptide(L)'
;MAGADNVSVKLSGMDIAVEEKKFGRRNHLIAIEEDVQRQWEEAKVFEGTVKDGQKKFLATFPFPYMNGMMHIGHGFTITKAEFATRYHRLKGENALFPFAFHCTGMPIQAAANKLKAELEEFGFPPQFPVDAVVEPVAPAAAQTSENKAKGKKSKLVAKTGGVVRQYDILAKMIDDKELIPKFTDPTFWLQYFPPFGEAHLRRFGLAVDWRRSFITTDVNPFYDAFIRWQLNTLKERSRVSRGKRPNVYSPLDKQNCADHDRATGEGVGPQEYTIVKLQVKSPLPAHLSSLSGFNVYLAPATLRPETMYGQTNCFVLPDGD
;
A
#
# COMPACT_ATOMS: atom_id res chain seq x y z
N MET A 1 -60.94 -7.11 -35.44
CA MET A 1 -60.23 -6.84 -34.17
C MET A 1 -59.79 -8.19 -33.64
N ALA A 2 -58.56 -8.64 -33.93
CA ALA A 2 -57.34 -8.25 -33.23
C ALA A 2 -57.42 -8.57 -31.72
N GLY A 3 -56.74 -9.65 -31.33
CA GLY A 3 -56.54 -10.07 -29.94
C GLY A 3 -55.54 -11.22 -29.96
N ALA A 4 -54.26 -10.87 -29.86
CA ALA A 4 -53.12 -11.73 -30.07
C ALA A 4 -53.00 -12.84 -29.01
N ASP A 5 -52.93 -14.09 -29.46
CA ASP A 5 -52.37 -15.19 -28.69
C ASP A 5 -50.89 -14.92 -28.46
N ASN A 6 -50.52 -14.58 -27.23
CA ASN A 6 -49.12 -14.57 -26.78
C ASN A 6 -48.61 -16.02 -26.75
N VAL A 7 -48.24 -16.54 -27.92
CA VAL A 7 -47.41 -17.73 -28.03
C VAL A 7 -46.05 -17.35 -27.46
N SER A 8 -45.82 -17.74 -26.21
CA SER A 8 -44.48 -17.77 -25.63
C SER A 8 -43.64 -18.77 -26.41
N VAL A 9 -42.98 -18.29 -27.47
CA VAL A 9 -41.92 -19.03 -28.13
C VAL A 9 -40.82 -19.17 -27.07
N LYS A 10 -40.72 -20.37 -26.48
CA LYS A 10 -39.51 -20.79 -25.79
C LYS A 10 -38.36 -20.59 -26.77
N LEU A 11 -37.53 -19.58 -26.54
CA LEU A 11 -36.17 -19.52 -27.07
C LEU A 11 -35.33 -20.59 -26.34
N SER A 12 -35.73 -21.85 -26.47
CA SER A 12 -34.91 -23.02 -26.18
C SER A 12 -34.15 -23.34 -27.46
N GLY A 13 -32.85 -23.06 -27.48
CA GLY A 13 -31.98 -23.49 -28.58
C GLY A 13 -30.98 -22.48 -29.12
N MET A 14 -30.57 -21.47 -28.33
CA MET A 14 -29.24 -20.87 -28.55
C MET A 14 -28.30 -21.43 -27.49
N ASP A 15 -27.84 -22.65 -27.75
CA ASP A 15 -26.53 -23.07 -27.27
C ASP A 15 -25.53 -22.07 -27.85
N ILE A 16 -25.23 -21.02 -27.09
CA ILE A 16 -24.00 -20.26 -27.30
C ILE A 16 -22.91 -21.26 -26.94
N ALA A 17 -22.47 -22.02 -27.94
CA ALA A 17 -21.26 -22.79 -27.86
C ALA A 17 -20.17 -21.80 -27.46
N VAL A 18 -19.80 -21.82 -26.18
CA VAL A 18 -18.60 -21.17 -25.70
C VAL A 18 -17.48 -21.92 -26.41
N GLU A 19 -17.00 -21.40 -27.54
CA GLU A 19 -15.84 -21.94 -28.22
C GLU A 19 -14.73 -22.12 -27.19
N GLU A 20 -14.36 -23.38 -26.91
CA GLU A 20 -13.17 -23.67 -26.13
C GLU A 20 -11.98 -23.01 -26.83
N LYS A 21 -11.51 -21.90 -26.26
CA LYS A 21 -10.31 -21.23 -26.76
C LYS A 21 -9.17 -22.23 -26.71
N LYS A 22 -8.67 -22.65 -27.87
CA LYS A 22 -7.54 -23.58 -27.98
C LYS A 22 -6.26 -22.89 -27.49
N PHE A 23 -5.88 -23.15 -26.25
CA PHE A 23 -4.67 -22.59 -25.62
C PHE A 23 -3.37 -23.37 -25.95
N GLY A 24 -3.33 -24.16 -27.03
CA GLY A 24 -2.22 -25.08 -27.33
C GLY A 24 -0.83 -24.43 -27.33
N ARG A 25 -0.68 -23.26 -27.95
CA ARG A 25 0.61 -22.52 -27.96
C ARG A 25 1.01 -22.03 -26.57
N ARG A 26 0.06 -21.51 -25.80
CA ARG A 26 0.30 -21.03 -24.42
C ARG A 26 0.72 -22.20 -23.53
N ASN A 27 -0.02 -23.32 -23.58
CA ASN A 27 0.26 -24.50 -22.78
C ASN A 27 1.63 -25.10 -23.13
N HIS A 28 2.02 -25.05 -24.41
CA HIS A 28 3.37 -25.45 -24.83
C HIS A 28 4.46 -24.56 -24.21
N LEU A 29 4.29 -23.24 -24.22
CA LEU A 29 5.24 -22.33 -23.55
C LEU A 29 5.30 -22.56 -22.04
N ILE A 30 4.15 -22.76 -21.38
CA ILE A 30 4.08 -23.08 -19.95
C ILE A 30 4.86 -24.36 -19.64
N ALA A 31 4.71 -25.41 -20.45
CA ALA A 31 5.45 -26.65 -20.26
C ALA A 31 6.97 -26.46 -20.40
N ILE A 32 7.42 -25.64 -21.35
CA ILE A 32 8.84 -25.29 -21.49
C ILE A 32 9.33 -24.48 -20.27
N GLU A 33 8.55 -23.50 -19.82
CA GLU A 33 8.88 -22.69 -18.64
C GLU A 33 9.08 -23.57 -17.40
N GLU A 34 8.15 -24.48 -17.12
CA GLU A 34 8.20 -25.37 -15.96
C GLU A 34 9.40 -26.33 -16.03
N ASP A 35 9.69 -26.87 -17.22
CA ASP A 35 10.83 -27.74 -17.45
C ASP A 35 12.16 -27.01 -17.20
N VAL A 36 12.33 -25.83 -17.79
CA VAL A 36 13.55 -25.03 -17.64
C VAL A 36 13.72 -24.49 -16.22
N GLN A 37 12.65 -24.06 -15.57
CA GLN A 37 12.68 -23.59 -14.18
C GLN A 37 13.09 -24.71 -13.22
N ARG A 38 12.61 -25.94 -13.44
CA ARG A 38 13.04 -27.11 -12.67
C ARG A 38 14.54 -27.36 -12.83
N GLN A 39 15.05 -27.32 -14.07
CA GLN A 39 16.49 -27.47 -14.33
C GLN A 39 17.32 -26.37 -13.65
N TRP A 40 16.86 -25.12 -13.64
CA TRP A 40 17.54 -24.02 -12.96
C TRP A 40 17.63 -24.22 -11.44
N GLU A 41 16.56 -24.74 -10.82
CA GLU A 41 16.52 -25.01 -9.39
C GLU A 41 17.45 -26.17 -9.02
N GLU A 42 17.38 -27.28 -9.76
CA GLU A 42 18.22 -28.47 -9.55
C GLU A 42 19.70 -28.14 -9.70
N ALA A 43 20.06 -27.36 -10.73
CA ALA A 43 21.43 -26.94 -10.99
C ALA A 43 21.86 -25.71 -10.19
N LYS A 44 20.95 -25.08 -9.41
CA LYS A 44 21.22 -23.92 -8.55
C LYS A 44 21.93 -22.77 -9.29
N VAL A 45 21.53 -22.53 -10.54
CA VAL A 45 22.30 -21.67 -11.48
C VAL A 45 22.38 -20.19 -11.06
N PHE A 46 21.48 -19.74 -10.18
CA PHE A 46 21.43 -18.35 -9.70
C PHE A 46 22.04 -18.16 -8.31
N GLU A 47 22.48 -19.24 -7.65
CA GLU A 47 23.15 -19.21 -6.36
C GLU A 47 24.58 -18.66 -6.50
N GLY A 48 24.71 -17.33 -6.51
CA GLY A 48 25.98 -16.64 -6.71
C GLY A 48 26.96 -16.84 -5.55
N THR A 49 28.19 -17.28 -5.88
CA THR A 49 29.35 -17.25 -4.98
C THR A 49 30.32 -16.15 -5.42
N VAL A 50 31.04 -15.57 -4.46
CA VAL A 50 32.06 -14.56 -4.77
C VAL A 50 33.23 -15.24 -5.47
N LYS A 51 33.52 -14.83 -6.70
CA LYS A 51 34.69 -15.25 -7.47
C LYS A 51 35.67 -14.09 -7.55
N ASP A 52 36.86 -14.27 -6.99
CA ASP A 52 37.90 -13.26 -7.01
C ASP A 52 38.37 -12.98 -8.45
N GLY A 53 38.72 -11.72 -8.73
CA GLY A 53 39.19 -11.29 -10.05
C GLY A 53 38.10 -11.05 -11.10
N GLN A 54 36.82 -11.38 -10.83
CA GLN A 54 35.71 -11.07 -11.72
C GLN A 54 35.05 -9.74 -11.37
N LYS A 55 34.63 -8.99 -12.39
CA LYS A 55 33.85 -7.77 -12.19
C LYS A 55 32.49 -8.13 -11.57
N LYS A 56 32.12 -7.46 -10.48
CA LYS A 56 30.87 -7.68 -9.75
C LYS A 56 29.71 -6.84 -10.29
N PHE A 57 28.52 -7.40 -10.25
CA PHE A 57 27.26 -6.66 -10.46
C PHE A 57 26.25 -7.06 -9.37
N LEU A 58 25.64 -6.07 -8.71
CA LEU A 58 24.59 -6.30 -7.73
C LEU A 58 23.37 -5.49 -8.14
N ALA A 59 22.29 -6.18 -8.49
CA ALA A 59 20.98 -5.56 -8.62
C ALA A 59 20.22 -5.73 -7.32
N THR A 60 19.44 -4.72 -6.95
CA THR A 60 18.48 -4.82 -5.84
C THR A 60 17.14 -4.29 -6.32
N PHE A 61 16.07 -4.84 -5.75
CA PHE A 61 14.72 -4.34 -5.90
C PHE A 61 14.23 -3.93 -4.51
N PRO A 62 13.59 -2.75 -4.34
CA PRO A 62 12.96 -2.40 -3.08
C PRO A 62 11.92 -3.46 -2.72
N PHE A 63 12.25 -4.28 -1.73
CA PHE A 63 11.49 -5.44 -1.31
C PHE A 63 10.04 -5.03 -0.98
N PRO A 64 9.03 -5.72 -1.55
CA PRO A 64 7.64 -5.27 -1.53
C PRO A 64 6.99 -5.51 -0.17
N TYR A 65 5.98 -4.70 0.17
CA TYR A 65 5.16 -4.88 1.38
C TYR A 65 4.30 -6.14 1.28
N MET A 66 4.25 -6.92 2.37
CA MET A 66 3.55 -8.22 2.46
C MET A 66 2.16 -8.13 3.08
N ASN A 67 1.43 -7.06 2.75
CA ASN A 67 0.02 -6.88 3.08
C ASN A 67 -0.93 -7.46 2.01
N GLY A 68 -0.42 -8.27 1.09
CA GLY A 68 -1.20 -8.90 0.02
C GLY A 68 -0.35 -9.56 -1.06
N MET A 69 -1.01 -10.08 -2.09
CA MET A 69 -0.34 -10.66 -3.25
C MET A 69 0.30 -9.58 -4.15
N MET A 70 1.42 -9.92 -4.78
CA MET A 70 2.07 -9.01 -5.75
C MET A 70 1.23 -8.86 -7.02
N HIS A 71 1.00 -7.62 -7.44
CA HIS A 71 0.37 -7.28 -8.72
C HIS A 71 1.37 -7.00 -9.86
N ILE A 72 0.88 -6.91 -11.10
CA ILE A 72 1.69 -6.70 -12.31
C ILE A 72 2.58 -5.45 -12.28
N GLY A 73 2.20 -4.40 -11.54
CA GLY A 73 3.05 -3.23 -11.31
C GLY A 73 4.39 -3.57 -10.64
N HIS A 74 4.42 -4.54 -9.72
CA HIS A 74 5.67 -5.04 -9.16
C HIS A 74 6.49 -5.74 -10.25
N GLY A 75 5.86 -6.60 -11.06
CA GLY A 75 6.51 -7.27 -12.18
C GLY A 75 7.17 -6.29 -13.15
N PHE A 76 6.47 -5.21 -13.53
CA PHE A 76 7.03 -4.15 -14.36
C PHE A 76 8.32 -3.56 -13.78
N THR A 77 8.35 -3.23 -12.49
CA THR A 77 9.54 -2.62 -11.87
C THR A 77 10.66 -3.64 -11.65
N ILE A 78 10.34 -4.86 -11.21
CA ILE A 78 11.30 -5.95 -10.97
C ILE A 78 12.03 -6.34 -12.26
N THR A 79 11.34 -6.37 -13.41
CA THR A 79 11.95 -6.78 -14.69
C THR A 79 13.18 -5.95 -15.07
N LYS A 80 13.28 -4.70 -14.62
CA LYS A 80 14.47 -3.85 -14.83
C LYS A 80 15.72 -4.44 -14.18
N ALA A 81 15.59 -4.88 -12.92
CA ALA A 81 16.68 -5.52 -12.18
C ALA A 81 16.99 -6.91 -12.77
N GLU A 82 15.95 -7.67 -13.13
CA GLU A 82 16.07 -8.99 -13.73
C GLU A 82 16.85 -8.96 -15.06
N PHE A 83 16.44 -8.11 -15.99
CA PHE A 83 17.07 -7.98 -17.30
C PHE A 83 18.52 -7.50 -17.19
N ALA A 84 18.77 -6.52 -16.32
CA ALA A 84 20.13 -6.05 -16.06
C ALA A 84 21.00 -7.20 -15.50
N THR A 85 20.49 -7.97 -14.54
CA THR A 85 21.24 -9.07 -13.93
C THR A 85 21.59 -10.14 -14.97
N ARG A 86 20.63 -10.56 -15.80
CA ARG A 86 20.89 -11.54 -16.88
C ARG A 86 21.89 -11.02 -17.92
N TYR A 87 21.75 -9.76 -18.33
CA TYR A 87 22.70 -9.13 -19.25
C TYR A 87 24.12 -9.12 -18.68
N HIS A 88 24.27 -8.79 -17.39
CA HIS A 88 25.57 -8.82 -16.73
C HIS A 88 26.15 -10.23 -16.58
N ARG A 89 25.32 -11.26 -16.34
CA ARG A 89 25.76 -12.66 -16.40
C ARG A 89 26.30 -13.05 -17.78
N LEU A 90 25.63 -12.62 -18.86
CA LEU A 90 26.07 -12.90 -20.24
C LEU A 90 27.43 -12.25 -20.58
N LYS A 91 27.77 -11.13 -19.94
CA LYS A 91 29.10 -10.50 -20.06
C LYS A 91 30.20 -11.23 -19.26
N GLY A 92 29.88 -12.30 -18.56
CA GLY A 92 30.81 -13.00 -17.66
C GLY A 92 31.07 -12.26 -16.35
N GLU A 93 30.26 -11.25 -16.00
CA GLU A 93 30.35 -10.57 -14.70
C GLU A 93 29.72 -11.43 -13.60
N ASN A 94 30.24 -11.32 -12.37
CA ASN A 94 29.67 -11.99 -11.21
C ASN A 94 28.43 -11.22 -10.73
N ALA A 95 27.29 -11.52 -11.34
CA ALA A 95 26.02 -10.83 -11.11
C ALA A 95 25.16 -11.54 -10.05
N LEU A 96 24.79 -10.79 -9.01
CA LEU A 96 23.92 -11.21 -7.91
C LEU A 96 22.63 -10.39 -7.91
N PHE A 97 21.50 -11.07 -7.75
CA PHE A 97 20.21 -10.46 -7.50
C PHE A 97 19.54 -11.17 -6.32
N PRO A 98 19.60 -10.62 -5.11
CA PRO A 98 18.85 -11.13 -3.97
C PRO A 98 17.45 -10.50 -3.94
N PHE A 99 16.52 -11.16 -3.24
CA PHE A 99 15.17 -10.65 -3.04
C PHE A 99 14.73 -10.90 -1.60
N ALA A 100 14.02 -9.96 -0.99
CA ALA A 100 13.49 -10.06 0.37
C ALA A 100 12.04 -9.56 0.40
N PHE A 101 11.39 -9.63 1.57
CA PHE A 101 9.98 -9.31 1.73
C PHE A 101 9.78 -8.34 2.90
N HIS A 102 9.10 -7.21 2.66
CA HIS A 102 8.95 -6.14 3.63
C HIS A 102 7.70 -6.38 4.49
N CYS A 103 7.92 -6.67 5.77
CA CYS A 103 6.86 -6.92 6.73
C CYS A 103 6.80 -5.87 7.85
N THR A 104 7.76 -4.95 7.87
CA THR A 104 7.80 -3.85 8.85
C THR A 104 6.87 -2.73 8.40
N GLY A 105 6.05 -2.20 9.32
CA GLY A 105 5.20 -1.03 9.07
C GLY A 105 3.75 -1.24 9.49
N MET A 106 2.98 -0.16 9.46
CA MET A 106 1.58 -0.15 9.88
C MET A 106 0.57 -0.80 8.92
N PRO A 107 0.79 -0.90 7.59
CA PRO A 107 -0.25 -1.42 6.69
C PRO A 107 -0.77 -2.81 7.05
N ILE A 108 0.11 -3.72 7.49
CA ILE A 108 -0.28 -5.09 7.91
C ILE A 108 -1.12 -5.02 9.21
N GLN A 109 -0.66 -4.26 10.20
CA GLN A 109 -1.37 -4.08 11.47
C GLN A 109 -2.74 -3.43 11.26
N ALA A 110 -2.81 -2.38 10.43
CA ALA A 110 -4.04 -1.67 10.11
C ALA A 110 -5.04 -2.58 9.40
N ALA A 111 -4.59 -3.39 8.44
CA ALA A 111 -5.43 -4.38 7.77
C ALA A 111 -5.93 -5.46 8.74
N ALA A 112 -5.07 -5.97 9.62
CA ALA A 112 -5.45 -6.95 10.65
C ALA A 112 -6.49 -6.38 11.62
N ASN A 113 -6.32 -5.14 12.08
CA ASN A 113 -7.27 -4.45 12.96
C ASN A 113 -8.61 -4.19 12.27
N LYS A 114 -8.59 -3.76 11.00
CA LYS A 114 -9.81 -3.55 10.20
C LYS A 114 -10.58 -4.86 10.02
N LEU A 115 -9.88 -5.95 9.70
CA LEU A 115 -10.51 -7.27 9.59
C LEU A 115 -11.10 -7.70 10.94
N LYS A 116 -10.37 -7.52 12.04
CA LYS A 116 -10.85 -7.85 13.38
C LYS A 116 -12.15 -7.13 13.70
N ALA A 117 -12.23 -5.82 13.46
CA ALA A 117 -13.44 -5.04 13.65
C ALA A 117 -14.60 -5.55 12.77
N GLU A 118 -14.35 -5.85 11.49
CA GLU A 118 -15.36 -6.40 10.58
C GLU A 118 -15.90 -7.76 11.07
N LEU A 119 -15.05 -8.65 11.57
CA LEU A 119 -15.47 -9.97 12.06
C LEU A 119 -16.20 -9.89 13.41
N GLU A 120 -15.80 -8.97 14.29
CA GLU A 120 -16.48 -8.73 15.58
C GLU A 120 -17.88 -8.13 15.37
N GLU A 121 -18.05 -7.25 14.39
CA GLU A 121 -19.33 -6.59 14.11
C GLU A 121 -20.28 -7.46 13.27
N PHE A 122 -19.77 -8.16 12.25
CA PHE A 122 -20.60 -8.82 11.24
C PHE A 122 -20.51 -10.36 11.26
N GLY A 123 -19.66 -10.94 12.10
CA GLY A 123 -19.46 -12.39 12.21
C GLY A 123 -18.57 -13.01 11.10
N PHE A 124 -18.54 -14.34 11.03
CA PHE A 124 -17.82 -15.10 10.00
C PHE A 124 -18.71 -16.22 9.42
N PRO A 125 -18.98 -16.24 8.10
CA PRO A 125 -18.69 -15.17 7.13
C PRO A 125 -19.47 -13.88 7.46
N PRO A 126 -18.89 -12.69 7.21
CA PRO A 126 -19.50 -11.43 7.61
C PRO A 126 -20.76 -11.12 6.81
N GLN A 127 -21.82 -10.71 7.51
CA GLN A 127 -23.07 -10.25 6.91
C GLN A 127 -23.10 -8.72 6.87
N PHE A 128 -22.66 -8.13 5.75
CA PHE A 128 -22.62 -6.68 5.61
C PHE A 128 -24.00 -6.09 5.28
N PRO A 129 -24.38 -4.93 5.88
CA PRO A 129 -25.58 -4.21 5.49
C PRO A 129 -25.45 -3.68 4.05
N VAL A 130 -26.52 -3.81 3.28
CA VAL A 130 -26.55 -3.56 1.82
C VAL A 130 -26.27 -2.09 1.45
N ASP A 131 -26.45 -1.15 2.39
CA ASP A 131 -26.42 0.31 2.12
C ASP A 131 -25.54 1.13 3.08
N ALA A 132 -24.38 0.63 3.50
CA ALA A 132 -23.38 1.53 4.10
C ALA A 132 -22.55 2.14 2.97
N VAL A 133 -22.79 3.39 2.57
CA VAL A 133 -21.86 4.14 1.71
C VAL A 133 -20.77 4.71 2.61
N VAL A 134 -19.65 4.00 2.72
CA VAL A 134 -18.41 4.56 3.29
C VAL A 134 -17.46 4.81 2.13
N GLU A 135 -16.92 6.03 2.04
CA GLU A 135 -16.04 6.40 0.93
C GLU A 135 -14.90 5.38 0.75
N PRO A 136 -14.60 4.97 -0.51
CA PRO A 136 -13.59 3.96 -0.76
C PRO A 136 -12.21 4.47 -0.34
N VAL A 137 -11.58 3.79 0.61
CA VAL A 137 -10.15 3.88 0.85
C VAL A 137 -9.46 3.31 -0.38
N ALA A 138 -8.84 4.18 -1.18
CA ALA A 138 -8.13 3.77 -2.38
C ALA A 138 -6.97 2.82 -2.00
N PRO A 139 -6.74 1.74 -2.77
CA PRO A 139 -5.52 0.96 -2.62
C PRO A 139 -4.31 1.86 -2.93
N ALA A 140 -3.22 1.63 -2.19
CA ALA A 140 -1.94 2.34 -2.35
C ALA A 140 -1.58 2.45 -3.83
N ALA A 141 -1.70 3.67 -4.37
CA ALA A 141 -1.34 3.93 -5.75
C ALA A 141 0.18 3.96 -5.85
N ALA A 142 0.74 3.01 -6.60
CA ALA A 142 2.10 3.14 -7.11
C ALA A 142 2.20 4.43 -7.95
N GLN A 143 3.26 5.18 -7.70
CA GLN A 143 3.56 6.51 -8.24
C GLN A 143 3.39 6.62 -9.77
N THR A 144 2.70 7.66 -10.20
CA THR A 144 3.00 8.35 -11.46
C THR A 144 3.85 9.58 -11.15
N SER A 145 5.12 9.55 -11.54
CA SER A 145 6.01 10.70 -11.55
C SER A 145 5.45 11.78 -12.49
N GLU A 146 5.38 13.02 -12.03
CA GLU A 146 5.00 14.17 -12.85
C GLU A 146 6.01 14.39 -13.97
N ASN A 147 5.67 13.96 -15.19
CA ASN A 147 6.17 14.59 -16.40
C ASN A 147 4.97 15.05 -17.22
N LYS A 148 4.84 16.38 -17.32
CA LYS A 148 3.84 17.07 -18.13
C LYS A 148 3.93 16.63 -19.59
N ALA A 149 2.95 15.87 -20.06
CA ALA A 149 2.58 15.82 -21.47
C ALA A 149 1.05 15.69 -21.58
N LYS A 150 0.43 16.75 -22.13
CA LYS A 150 -1.01 16.85 -22.37
C LYS A 150 -1.48 15.74 -23.32
N GLY A 151 -2.45 14.96 -22.88
CA GLY A 151 -3.23 14.05 -23.74
C GLY A 151 -4.60 13.78 -23.12
N LYS A 152 -5.61 14.60 -23.43
CA LYS A 152 -7.01 14.34 -23.12
C LYS A 152 -7.49 13.15 -23.96
N LYS A 153 -7.58 11.94 -23.39
CA LYS A 153 -8.52 10.89 -23.84
C LYS A 153 -9.00 10.01 -22.68
N SER A 154 -10.31 10.14 -22.40
CA SER A 154 -11.25 9.17 -21.85
C SER A 154 -10.71 8.09 -20.89
N LYS A 155 -10.84 8.32 -19.59
CA LYS A 155 -10.99 7.26 -18.56
C LYS A 155 -12.11 7.65 -17.59
N LEU A 156 -13.27 7.94 -18.15
CA LEU A 156 -14.50 8.26 -17.43
C LEU A 156 -15.54 7.16 -17.71
N VAL A 157 -15.19 5.89 -17.44
CA VAL A 157 -16.17 4.80 -17.37
C VAL A 157 -15.69 3.77 -16.33
N ALA A 158 -16.60 3.43 -15.41
CA ALA A 158 -16.53 2.41 -14.36
C ALA A 158 -15.78 2.75 -13.05
N LYS A 159 -16.28 3.76 -12.33
CA LYS A 159 -16.25 3.77 -10.85
C LYS A 159 -17.68 3.61 -10.32
N THR A 160 -18.24 2.41 -10.41
CA THR A 160 -19.30 1.95 -9.51
C THR A 160 -18.61 1.36 -8.27
N GLY A 161 -18.04 2.24 -7.43
CA GLY A 161 -17.23 1.85 -6.28
C GLY A 161 -18.07 1.78 -5.01
N GLY A 162 -18.59 0.59 -4.69
CA GLY A 162 -19.10 0.29 -3.36
C GLY A 162 -17.99 0.25 -2.30
N VAL A 163 -18.37 0.06 -1.03
CA VAL A 163 -17.43 -0.02 0.10
C VAL A 163 -16.44 -1.15 -0.08
N VAL A 164 -15.15 -0.84 0.00
CA VAL A 164 -14.09 -1.85 -0.04
C VAL A 164 -13.81 -2.34 1.38
N ARG A 165 -14.37 -3.51 1.73
CA ARG A 165 -14.15 -4.20 3.01
C ARG A 165 -12.85 -5.00 2.99
N GLN A 166 -12.23 -5.17 4.16
CA GLN A 166 -10.98 -5.93 4.27
C GLN A 166 -11.22 -7.42 4.02
N TYR A 167 -12.33 -7.96 4.51
CA TYR A 167 -12.75 -9.34 4.23
C TYR A 167 -12.84 -9.61 2.72
N ASP A 168 -13.49 -8.72 1.95
CA ASP A 168 -13.67 -8.89 0.50
C ASP A 168 -12.34 -8.88 -0.27
N ILE A 169 -11.35 -8.11 0.21
CA ILE A 169 -10.00 -8.09 -0.37
C ILE A 169 -9.32 -9.44 -0.12
N LEU A 170 -9.33 -9.92 1.13
CA LEU A 170 -8.73 -11.19 1.51
C LEU A 170 -9.40 -12.38 0.82
N ALA A 171 -10.73 -12.36 0.72
CA ALA A 171 -11.52 -13.37 0.02
C ALA A 171 -11.16 -13.48 -1.48
N LYS A 172 -10.66 -12.41 -2.11
CA LYS A 172 -10.16 -12.46 -3.49
C LYS A 172 -8.75 -13.02 -3.63
N MET A 173 -7.94 -12.96 -2.57
CA MET A 173 -6.52 -13.35 -2.58
C MET A 173 -6.26 -14.74 -1.98
N ILE A 174 -7.15 -15.21 -1.11
CA ILE A 174 -7.01 -16.45 -0.36
C ILE A 174 -8.08 -17.40 -0.85
N ASP A 175 -7.68 -18.56 -1.36
CA ASP A 175 -8.62 -19.57 -1.84
C ASP A 175 -9.42 -20.17 -0.67
N ASP A 176 -8.71 -20.64 0.38
CA ASP A 176 -9.29 -21.20 1.59
C ASP A 176 -9.79 -20.10 2.56
N LYS A 177 -11.10 -19.84 2.50
CA LYS A 177 -11.76 -18.80 3.29
C LYS A 177 -11.70 -19.05 4.80
N GLU A 178 -11.55 -20.30 5.24
CA GLU A 178 -11.44 -20.67 6.66
C GLU A 178 -10.15 -20.13 7.30
N LEU A 179 -9.16 -19.73 6.49
CA LEU A 179 -7.94 -19.09 6.98
C LEU A 179 -8.13 -17.61 7.27
N ILE A 180 -9.15 -16.95 6.72
CA ILE A 180 -9.33 -15.49 6.83
C ILE A 180 -9.37 -15.00 8.29
N PRO A 181 -10.07 -15.65 9.24
CA PRO A 181 -10.07 -15.22 10.64
C PRO A 181 -8.67 -15.17 11.27
N LYS A 182 -7.70 -15.97 10.80
CA LYS A 182 -6.32 -15.95 11.32
C LYS A 182 -5.58 -14.66 10.98
N PHE A 183 -6.01 -13.93 9.94
CA PHE A 183 -5.43 -12.64 9.56
C PHE A 183 -5.80 -11.49 10.50
N THR A 184 -6.58 -11.72 11.57
CA THR A 184 -6.70 -10.74 12.65
C THR A 184 -5.41 -10.65 13.48
N ASP A 185 -4.55 -11.67 13.43
CA ASP A 185 -3.19 -11.61 13.95
C ASP A 185 -2.24 -11.14 12.82
N PRO A 186 -1.58 -9.97 12.96
CA PRO A 186 -0.60 -9.48 11.98
C PRO A 186 0.54 -10.47 11.73
N THR A 187 0.90 -11.32 12.69
CA THR A 187 1.98 -12.31 12.56
C THR A 187 1.66 -13.39 11.54
N PHE A 188 0.38 -13.73 11.39
CA PHE A 188 -0.04 -14.72 10.40
C PHE A 188 0.22 -14.24 8.96
N TRP A 189 0.16 -12.93 8.71
CA TRP A 189 0.46 -12.36 7.39
C TRP A 189 1.90 -12.64 6.97
N LEU A 190 2.84 -12.57 7.92
CA LEU A 190 4.28 -12.81 7.73
C LEU A 190 4.57 -14.27 7.39
N GLN A 191 3.69 -15.20 7.80
CA GLN A 191 3.82 -16.62 7.49
C GLN A 191 3.13 -16.97 6.17
N TYR A 192 2.05 -16.27 5.85
CA TYR A 192 1.22 -16.57 4.69
C TYR A 192 1.76 -15.94 3.41
N PHE A 193 1.86 -14.61 3.33
CA PHE A 193 2.14 -13.93 2.06
C PHE A 193 3.57 -14.11 1.52
N PRO A 194 4.65 -14.08 2.33
CA PRO A 194 6.01 -14.20 1.79
C PRO A 194 6.28 -15.51 1.03
N PRO A 195 5.87 -16.71 1.52
CA PRO A 195 6.02 -17.94 0.74
C PRO A 195 5.29 -17.93 -0.61
N PHE A 196 4.05 -17.39 -0.66
CA PHE A 196 3.34 -17.22 -1.94
C PHE A 196 4.05 -16.20 -2.84
N GLY A 197 4.58 -15.12 -2.27
CA GLY A 197 5.37 -14.14 -2.99
C GLY A 197 6.59 -14.79 -3.66
N GLU A 198 7.37 -15.55 -2.91
CA GLU A 198 8.50 -16.31 -3.45
C GLU A 198 8.07 -17.29 -4.54
N ALA A 199 7.02 -18.09 -4.30
CA ALA A 199 6.50 -19.04 -5.27
C ALA A 199 6.08 -18.35 -6.59
N HIS A 200 5.40 -17.21 -6.52
CA HIS A 200 5.01 -16.43 -7.69
C HIS A 200 6.21 -15.89 -8.46
N LEU A 201 7.24 -15.40 -7.78
CA LEU A 201 8.45 -14.88 -8.43
C LEU A 201 9.32 -16.00 -9.02
N ARG A 202 9.38 -17.17 -8.37
CA ARG A 202 9.98 -18.38 -8.93
C ARG A 202 9.26 -18.81 -10.20
N ARG A 203 7.92 -18.87 -10.17
CA ARG A 203 7.11 -19.20 -11.36
C ARG A 203 7.24 -18.15 -12.47
N PHE A 204 7.46 -16.88 -12.10
CA PHE A 204 7.78 -15.81 -13.05
C PHE A 204 9.18 -15.97 -13.68
N GLY A 205 10.07 -16.77 -13.07
CA GLY A 205 11.38 -17.11 -13.61
C GLY A 205 12.49 -16.12 -13.25
N LEU A 206 12.38 -15.43 -12.12
CA LEU A 206 13.43 -14.50 -11.68
C LEU A 206 14.76 -15.20 -11.42
N ALA A 207 15.85 -14.54 -11.78
CA ALA A 207 17.21 -15.04 -11.63
C ALA A 207 17.82 -14.69 -10.25
N VAL A 208 17.08 -15.04 -9.19
CA VAL A 208 17.33 -14.66 -7.79
C VAL A 208 18.06 -15.75 -7.01
N ASP A 209 18.95 -15.34 -6.10
CA ASP A 209 19.55 -16.22 -5.07
C ASP A 209 18.65 -16.25 -3.82
N TRP A 210 17.72 -17.21 -3.79
CA TRP A 210 16.69 -17.33 -2.75
C TRP A 210 17.23 -17.69 -1.36
N ARG A 211 18.46 -18.22 -1.26
CA ARG A 211 19.11 -18.46 0.03
C ARG A 211 19.35 -17.18 0.84
N ARG A 212 19.27 -16.04 0.16
CA ARG A 212 19.46 -14.69 0.74
C ARG A 212 18.14 -13.99 1.03
N SER A 213 17.01 -14.69 0.90
CA SER A 213 15.68 -14.15 1.17
C SER A 213 15.37 -14.14 2.66
N PHE A 214 14.66 -13.10 3.10
CA PHE A 214 14.30 -12.88 4.48
C PHE A 214 13.09 -11.95 4.62
N ILE A 215 12.51 -11.90 5.83
CA ILE A 215 11.51 -10.91 6.26
C ILE A 215 12.13 -9.92 7.25
N THR A 216 11.47 -8.78 7.47
CA THR A 216 12.11 -7.59 8.08
C THR A 216 11.68 -7.23 9.50
N THR A 217 10.78 -7.98 10.10
CA THR A 217 10.37 -7.76 11.51
C THR A 217 11.30 -8.50 12.48
N ASP A 218 11.06 -8.32 13.77
CA ASP A 218 11.70 -9.02 14.89
C ASP A 218 11.48 -10.55 14.88
N VAL A 219 10.47 -11.02 14.13
CA VAL A 219 10.29 -12.45 13.80
C VAL A 219 11.54 -13.04 13.13
N ASN A 220 12.32 -12.22 12.41
CA ASN A 220 13.64 -12.60 11.90
C ASN A 220 14.75 -12.05 12.82
N PRO A 221 15.36 -12.88 13.69
CA PRO A 221 16.33 -12.41 14.66
C PRO A 221 17.62 -11.88 14.02
N PHE A 222 17.99 -12.36 12.82
CA PHE A 222 19.20 -11.91 12.12
C PHE A 222 19.03 -10.50 11.55
N TYR A 223 17.89 -10.23 10.93
CA TYR A 223 17.60 -8.90 10.39
C TYR A 223 17.35 -7.90 11.52
N ASP A 224 16.67 -8.30 12.59
CA ASP A 224 16.52 -7.48 13.78
C ASP A 224 17.87 -7.11 14.41
N ALA A 225 18.80 -8.06 14.56
CA ALA A 225 20.15 -7.78 15.03
C ALA A 225 20.89 -6.79 14.10
N PHE A 226 20.72 -6.92 12.78
CA PHE A 226 21.28 -5.99 11.80
C PHE A 226 20.71 -4.57 11.96
N ILE A 227 19.40 -4.42 12.14
CA ILE A 227 18.76 -3.11 12.35
C ILE A 227 19.16 -2.51 13.70
N ARG A 228 19.27 -3.31 14.77
CA ARG A 228 19.78 -2.85 16.07
C ARG A 228 21.21 -2.33 15.95
N TRP A 229 22.08 -3.05 15.26
CA TRP A 229 23.44 -2.58 14.97
C TRP A 229 23.43 -1.25 14.19
N GLN A 230 22.59 -1.13 13.16
CA GLN A 230 22.47 0.09 12.35
C GLN A 230 22.03 1.29 13.20
N LEU A 231 20.97 1.15 14.00
CA LEU A 231 20.45 2.22 14.85
C LEU A 231 21.43 2.61 15.96
N ASN A 232 22.13 1.65 16.56
CA ASN A 232 23.18 1.93 17.54
C ASN A 232 24.34 2.71 16.91
N THR A 233 24.79 2.31 15.73
CA THR A 233 25.84 3.02 14.97
C THR A 233 25.40 4.46 14.61
N LEU A 234 24.14 4.65 14.21
CA LEU A 234 23.59 5.97 13.92
C LEU A 234 23.53 6.85 15.19
N LYS A 235 23.18 6.26 16.32
CA LYS A 235 23.16 6.94 17.62
C LYS A 235 24.56 7.37 18.06
N GLU A 236 25.55 6.48 17.96
CA GLU A 236 26.96 6.77 18.27
C GLU A 236 27.52 7.92 17.42
N ARG A 237 27.01 8.07 16.19
CA ARG A 237 27.37 9.15 15.25
C ARG A 237 26.45 10.37 15.34
N SER A 238 25.67 10.51 16.42
CA SER A 238 24.76 11.63 16.66
C SER A 238 23.74 11.87 15.53
N ARG A 239 23.35 10.82 14.80
CA ARG A 239 22.31 10.86 13.77
C ARG A 239 20.92 10.52 14.31
N VAL A 240 20.83 10.03 15.54
CA VAL A 240 19.58 9.81 16.28
C VAL A 240 19.47 10.89 17.35
N SER A 241 18.36 11.62 17.35
CA SER A 241 18.08 12.67 18.33
C SER A 241 16.68 12.50 18.92
N ARG A 242 16.49 12.97 20.15
CA ARG A 242 15.19 12.96 20.83
C ARG A 242 14.77 14.41 21.09
N GLY A 243 13.55 14.76 20.71
CA GLY A 243 12.99 16.09 20.94
C GLY A 243 11.51 16.15 20.57
N LYS A 244 10.81 17.17 21.05
CA LYS A 244 9.44 17.47 20.61
C LYS A 244 9.52 18.11 19.22
N ARG A 245 8.83 17.53 18.24
CA ARG A 245 8.80 18.04 16.87
C ARG A 245 7.38 17.97 16.31
N PRO A 246 6.92 18.99 15.58
CA PRO A 246 5.68 18.90 14.84
C PRO A 246 5.80 17.80 13.78
N ASN A 247 4.82 16.90 13.75
CA ASN A 247 4.70 15.85 12.74
C ASN A 247 3.21 15.67 12.46
N VAL A 248 2.89 15.11 11.29
CA VAL A 248 1.54 14.61 11.03
C VAL A 248 1.29 13.46 12.01
N TYR A 249 0.16 13.51 12.72
CA TYR A 249 -0.16 12.62 13.82
C TYR A 249 -1.55 12.03 13.61
N SER A 250 -1.69 10.73 13.84
CA SER A 250 -2.99 10.05 13.81
C SER A 250 -3.56 9.98 15.24
N PRO A 251 -4.68 10.66 15.55
CA PRO A 251 -5.33 10.55 16.86
C PRO A 251 -5.82 9.13 17.16
N LEU A 252 -6.16 8.36 16.12
CA LEU A 252 -6.61 6.97 16.24
C LEU A 252 -5.45 6.04 16.61
N ASP A 253 -4.33 6.12 15.87
CA ASP A 253 -3.17 5.25 16.08
C ASP A 253 -2.26 5.73 17.21
N LYS A 254 -2.50 6.96 17.70
CA LYS A 254 -1.74 7.61 18.77
C LYS A 254 -0.23 7.74 18.49
N GLN A 255 0.14 7.86 17.23
CA GLN A 255 1.53 8.00 16.79
C GLN A 255 1.67 8.90 15.55
N ASN A 256 2.92 9.19 15.17
CA ASN A 256 3.20 9.91 13.93
C ASN A 256 2.75 9.07 12.72
N CYS A 257 2.07 9.72 11.77
CA CYS A 257 1.62 9.10 10.53
C CYS A 257 2.63 9.40 9.41
N ALA A 258 3.54 8.45 9.18
CA ALA A 258 4.53 8.56 8.12
C ALA A 258 3.86 8.39 6.74
N ASP A 259 4.56 8.78 5.68
CA ASP A 259 4.01 8.77 4.32
C ASP A 259 3.45 7.41 3.89
N HIS A 260 4.13 6.32 4.25
CA HIS A 260 3.68 4.96 3.93
C HIS A 260 2.52 4.44 4.79
N ASP A 261 2.15 5.15 5.85
CA ASP A 261 1.01 4.82 6.71
C ASP A 261 -0.28 5.56 6.28
N ARG A 262 -0.19 6.44 5.27
CA ARG A 262 -1.30 7.31 4.85
C ARG A 262 -2.16 6.68 3.77
N ALA A 263 -3.47 6.91 3.87
CA ALA A 263 -4.40 6.64 2.78
C ALA A 263 -4.39 7.75 1.71
N THR A 264 -4.15 9.00 2.11
CA THR A 264 -4.12 10.19 1.24
C THR A 264 -3.07 11.20 1.70
N GLY A 265 -2.61 12.07 0.79
CA GLY A 265 -1.68 13.14 1.14
C GLY A 265 -0.25 12.68 1.43
N GLU A 266 0.27 11.71 0.67
CA GLU A 266 1.70 11.37 0.69
C GLU A 266 2.56 12.62 0.43
N GLY A 267 3.57 12.87 1.26
CA GLY A 267 4.44 14.04 1.15
C GLY A 267 3.89 15.33 1.77
N VAL A 268 2.67 15.33 2.32
CA VAL A 268 2.12 16.48 3.05
C VAL A 268 2.79 16.61 4.42
N GLY A 269 3.45 17.73 4.67
CA GLY A 269 4.07 18.03 5.96
C GLY A 269 3.19 18.94 6.83
N PRO A 270 3.52 19.10 8.13
CA PRO A 270 2.99 20.19 8.94
C PRO A 270 3.29 21.53 8.27
N GLN A 271 2.27 22.39 8.16
CA GLN A 271 2.43 23.75 7.68
C GLN A 271 2.37 24.73 8.86
N GLU A 272 3.38 25.58 8.99
CA GLU A 272 3.45 26.57 10.05
C GLU A 272 2.57 27.78 9.72
N TYR A 273 1.80 28.25 10.70
CA TYR A 273 1.01 29.47 10.65
C TYR A 273 1.28 30.30 11.91
N THR A 274 1.29 31.63 11.77
CA THR A 274 1.27 32.53 12.91
C THR A 274 -0.17 32.72 13.37
N ILE A 275 -0.45 32.43 14.64
CA ILE A 275 -1.76 32.69 15.26
C ILE A 275 -1.72 34.05 15.96
N VAL A 276 -2.58 34.96 15.54
CA VAL A 276 -2.69 36.31 16.13
C VAL A 276 -3.75 36.29 17.21
N LYS A 277 -3.41 36.73 18.42
CA LYS A 277 -4.36 36.80 19.54
C LYS A 277 -5.04 38.17 19.58
N LEU A 278 -6.28 38.25 19.09
CA LEU A 278 -7.10 39.46 19.11
C LEU A 278 -8.05 39.43 20.30
N GLN A 279 -7.81 40.26 21.32
CA GLN A 279 -8.65 40.28 22.52
C GLN A 279 -10.00 40.95 22.24
N VAL A 280 -11.10 40.28 22.60
CA VAL A 280 -12.45 40.85 22.55
C VAL A 280 -12.60 41.82 23.71
N LYS A 281 -12.90 43.10 23.40
CA LYS A 281 -13.10 44.13 24.42
C LYS A 281 -14.49 44.03 25.03
N SER A 282 -14.60 44.50 26.27
CA SER A 282 -15.90 44.64 26.95
C SER A 282 -16.71 45.80 26.35
N PRO A 283 -18.05 45.72 26.28
CA PRO A 283 -18.88 44.59 26.72
C PRO A 283 -18.79 43.39 25.76
N LEU A 284 -18.79 42.18 26.32
CA LEU A 284 -18.82 40.96 25.51
C LEU A 284 -20.17 40.86 24.76
N PRO A 285 -20.18 40.37 23.51
CA PRO A 285 -21.42 40.04 22.80
C PRO A 285 -22.32 39.10 23.63
N ALA A 286 -23.64 39.19 23.45
CA ALA A 286 -24.62 38.44 24.25
C ALA A 286 -24.33 36.93 24.30
N HIS A 287 -23.91 36.34 23.17
CA HIS A 287 -23.55 34.93 23.05
C HIS A 287 -22.27 34.54 23.81
N LEU A 288 -21.45 35.50 24.24
CA LEU A 288 -20.23 35.30 25.02
C LEU A 288 -20.38 35.79 26.48
N SER A 289 -21.59 36.13 26.92
CA SER A 289 -21.86 36.63 28.27
C SER A 289 -21.50 35.65 29.40
N SER A 290 -21.57 34.34 29.13
CA SER A 290 -21.13 33.28 30.06
C SER A 290 -19.63 33.28 30.32
N LEU A 291 -18.84 33.92 29.44
CA LEU A 291 -17.39 34.08 29.59
C LEU A 291 -17.02 35.39 30.30
N SER A 292 -17.99 36.05 30.93
CA SER A 292 -17.74 37.22 31.78
C SER A 292 -16.73 36.88 32.87
N GLY A 293 -15.70 37.72 33.01
CA GLY A 293 -14.57 37.50 33.93
C GLY A 293 -13.34 36.83 33.29
N PHE A 294 -13.43 36.35 32.06
CA PHE A 294 -12.29 35.80 31.32
C PHE A 294 -11.80 36.73 30.19
N ASN A 295 -10.51 36.61 29.86
CA ASN A 295 -9.96 37.25 28.66
C ASN A 295 -10.27 36.39 27.44
N VAL A 296 -11.19 36.87 26.58
CA VAL A 296 -11.59 36.18 25.36
C VAL A 296 -10.72 36.66 24.19
N TYR A 297 -10.17 35.72 23.40
CA TYR A 297 -9.35 36.03 22.22
C TYR A 297 -9.93 35.34 20.97
N LEU A 298 -10.00 36.09 19.87
CA LEU A 298 -10.07 35.51 18.53
C LEU A 298 -8.65 35.14 18.10
N ALA A 299 -8.52 34.03 17.39
CA ALA A 299 -7.23 33.42 17.04
C ALA A 299 -7.09 33.17 15.52
N PRO A 300 -7.18 34.19 14.65
CA PRO A 300 -6.97 34.00 13.22
C PRO A 300 -5.53 33.57 12.89
N ALA A 301 -5.41 32.66 11.93
CA ALA A 301 -4.14 32.18 11.40
C ALA A 301 -3.68 33.03 10.19
N THR A 302 -2.38 33.32 10.10
CA THR A 302 -1.78 34.02 8.95
C THR A 302 -0.42 33.43 8.58
N LEU A 303 -0.10 33.47 7.28
CA LEU A 303 1.24 33.18 6.74
C LEU A 303 2.08 34.45 6.58
N ARG A 304 1.48 35.62 6.81
CA ARG A 304 2.08 36.93 6.53
C ARG A 304 2.07 37.81 7.79
N PRO A 305 2.87 37.48 8.82
CA PRO A 305 2.91 38.26 10.05
C PRO A 305 3.37 39.71 9.84
N GLU A 306 4.07 40.01 8.74
CA GLU A 306 4.52 41.36 8.40
C GLU A 306 3.38 42.33 8.07
N THR A 307 2.20 41.82 7.67
CA THR A 307 1.06 42.68 7.28
C THR A 307 0.20 43.09 8.47
N MET A 308 0.50 42.62 9.67
CA MET A 308 -0.35 42.81 10.85
C MET A 308 -0.51 44.28 11.28
N TYR A 309 0.38 45.18 10.84
CA TYR A 309 0.24 46.62 11.07
C TYR A 309 -0.93 47.27 10.31
N GLY A 310 -1.40 46.64 9.23
CA GLY A 310 -2.46 47.16 8.36
C GLY A 310 -3.85 46.56 8.63
N GLN A 311 -4.08 45.99 9.82
CA GLN A 311 -5.37 45.36 10.13
C GLN A 311 -6.48 46.40 10.26
N THR A 312 -7.56 46.24 9.48
CA THR A 312 -8.76 47.08 9.55
C THR A 312 -9.92 46.41 10.29
N ASN A 313 -9.99 45.09 10.23
CA ASN A 313 -11.08 44.28 10.77
C ASN A 313 -10.63 42.80 10.87
N CYS A 314 -11.47 41.97 11.51
CA CYS A 314 -11.31 40.51 11.56
C CYS A 314 -12.46 39.87 10.76
N PHE A 315 -12.14 38.93 9.87
CA PHE A 315 -13.13 38.20 9.08
C PHE A 315 -13.55 36.93 9.81
N VAL A 316 -14.85 36.66 9.81
CA VAL A 316 -15.48 35.45 10.36
C VAL A 316 -16.57 35.01 9.40
N LEU A 317 -16.68 33.71 9.13
CA LEU A 317 -17.76 33.16 8.32
C LEU A 317 -19.03 33.06 9.20
N PRO A 318 -20.16 33.70 8.84
CA PRO A 318 -21.35 33.73 9.70
C PRO A 318 -21.94 32.35 10.00
N ASP A 319 -21.86 31.43 9.04
CA ASP A 319 -22.47 30.10 9.13
C ASP A 319 -21.55 29.02 9.72
N GLY A 320 -20.26 29.34 9.91
CA GLY A 320 -19.23 28.36 10.29
C GLY A 320 -18.82 27.41 9.16
N ASP A 321 -17.78 26.60 9.42
CA ASP A 321 -17.43 25.41 8.63
C ASP A 321 -18.23 24.19 9.13
#